data_AF-A0A954KCL6-F1
#
_entry.id   AF-A0A954KCL6-F1
#
_cell.length_a   1.000
_cell.length_b   1.000
_cell.length_c   1.000
_cell.angle_alpha   90.00
_cell.angle_beta   90.00
_cell.angle_gamma   90.00
#
_symmetry.space_group_name_H-M   'P 1'
#
loop_
_entity.id
_entity.type
_entity.pdbx_description
1 polymer ?
#
loop_
_entity_poly.entity_id
_entity_poly.type
_entity_poly.pdbx_seq_one_letter_code
_entity_poly.pdbx_strand_id
1 'polypeptide(L)'
;MMKSYSVDLRTRVLEDVESGLTVEKAAAKYSVSSRVIYKWKRLQQETGSLAPRRVRSGPSPKLDPYRAAILQAISQDPGLTLEDLRT
;
A
#
# COMPACT_ATOMS: atom_id res chain seq x y z
N MET A 1 -11.17 11.82 1.30
CA MET A 1 -10.08 10.81 1.35
C MET A 1 -10.50 9.65 2.25
N MET A 2 -10.47 8.41 1.76
CA MET A 2 -10.56 7.24 2.63
C MET A 2 -9.15 6.94 3.17
N LYS A 3 -8.93 7.13 4.47
CA LYS A 3 -7.68 6.77 5.14
C LYS A 3 -7.75 5.31 5.57
N SER A 4 -6.72 4.54 5.25
CA SER A 4 -6.57 3.19 5.78
C SER A 4 -6.24 3.26 7.27
N TYR A 5 -6.72 2.26 8.03
CA TYR A 5 -6.26 2.08 9.41
C TYR A 5 -4.74 1.85 9.44
N SER A 6 -4.07 2.45 10.43
CA SER A 6 -2.61 2.34 10.63
C SER A 6 -2.19 0.89 10.84
N VAL A 7 -0.95 0.55 10.49
CA VAL A 7 -0.41 -0.81 10.68
C VAL A 7 -0.36 -1.15 12.16
N ASP A 8 0.08 -0.23 13.01
CA ASP A 8 0.12 -0.39 14.47
C ASP A 8 -1.25 -0.80 15.05
N LEU A 9 -2.35 -0.16 14.61
CA LEU A 9 -3.68 -0.54 15.08
C LEU A 9 -4.05 -1.97 14.67
N ARG A 10 -3.70 -2.38 13.45
CA ARG A 10 -3.99 -3.75 12.97
C ARG A 10 -3.22 -4.79 13.76
N THR A 11 -1.95 -4.50 14.03
CA THR A 11 -1.06 -5.37 14.79
C THR A 11 -1.61 -5.61 16.19
N ARG A 12 -1.89 -4.54 16.96
CA ARG A 12 -2.42 -4.67 18.33
C ARG A 12 -3.75 -5.41 18.39
N VAL A 13 -4.64 -5.13 17.45
CA VAL A 13 -5.94 -5.82 17.37
C VAL A 13 -5.77 -7.32 17.14
N LEU A 14 -4.83 -7.72 16.29
CA LEU A 14 -4.61 -9.14 15.99
C LEU A 14 -3.83 -9.86 17.08
N GLU A 15 -2.85 -9.20 17.71
CA GLU A 15 -2.13 -9.73 18.87
C GLU A 15 -3.10 -10.04 20.03
N ASP A 16 -4.01 -9.13 20.36
CA ASP A 16 -5.03 -9.36 21.38
C ASP A 16 -5.97 -10.53 21.02
N VAL A 17 -6.32 -10.65 19.75
CA VAL A 17 -7.19 -11.75 19.29
C VAL A 17 -6.45 -13.09 19.31
N GLU A 18 -5.14 -13.09 19.04
CA GLU A 18 -4.28 -14.26 19.14
C GLU A 18 -4.01 -14.64 20.61
N SER A 19 -3.95 -13.67 21.52
CA SER A 19 -3.88 -13.89 22.96
C SER A 19 -5.21 -14.35 23.59
N GLY A 20 -6.21 -14.70 22.78
CA GLY A 20 -7.47 -15.30 23.21
C GLY A 20 -8.65 -14.32 23.37
N LEU A 21 -8.49 -13.04 23.02
CA LEU A 21 -9.62 -12.11 23.00
C LEU A 21 -10.56 -12.45 21.84
N THR A 22 -11.87 -12.48 22.09
CA THR A 22 -12.83 -12.70 21.00
C THR A 22 -12.86 -11.50 20.04
N VAL A 23 -13.17 -11.76 18.77
CA VAL A 23 -13.24 -10.70 17.74
C VAL A 23 -14.21 -9.59 18.13
N GLU A 24 -15.34 -9.93 18.78
CA GLU A 24 -16.33 -8.95 19.23
C GLU A 24 -15.81 -8.06 20.36
N LYS A 25 -15.06 -8.64 21.31
CA LYS A 25 -14.41 -7.87 22.39
C LYS A 25 -13.31 -6.97 21.85
N ALA A 26 -12.53 -7.45 20.89
CA ALA A 26 -11.52 -6.63 20.21
C ALA A 26 -12.17 -5.48 19.41
N ALA A 27 -13.26 -5.74 18.70
CA ALA A 27 -14.01 -4.73 17.97
C ALA A 27 -14.50 -3.60 18.90
N ALA A 28 -15.06 -3.95 20.05
CA ALA A 28 -15.45 -2.98 21.07
C ALA A 28 -14.24 -2.22 21.65
N LYS A 29 -13.17 -2.93 22.05
CA LYS A 29 -11.95 -2.35 22.63
C LYS A 29 -11.30 -1.29 21.73
N TYR A 30 -11.23 -1.57 20.43
CA TYR A 30 -10.55 -0.70 19.46
C TYR A 30 -11.49 0.19 18.65
N SER A 31 -12.80 0.15 18.92
CA SER A 31 -13.83 0.89 18.17
C SER A 31 -13.75 0.66 16.65
N VAL A 32 -13.47 -0.58 16.25
CA VAL A 32 -13.43 -1.02 14.85
C VAL A 32 -14.52 -2.07 14.61
N SER A 33 -14.96 -2.22 13.36
CA SER A 33 -15.96 -3.26 13.06
C SER A 33 -15.34 -4.66 13.03
N SER A 34 -16.05 -5.67 13.55
CA SER A 34 -15.63 -7.08 13.50
C SER A 34 -15.28 -7.54 12.09
N ARG A 35 -16.02 -7.05 11.08
CA ARG A 35 -15.76 -7.31 9.66
C ARG A 35 -14.36 -6.87 9.21
N VAL A 36 -13.85 -5.75 9.72
CA VAL A 36 -12.51 -5.26 9.40
C VAL A 36 -11.44 -6.14 10.05
N ILE A 37 -11.68 -6.61 11.28
CA ILE A 37 -10.77 -7.55 11.96
C ILE A 37 -10.66 -8.86 11.18
N TYR A 38 -11.78 -9.44 10.72
CA TYR A 38 -11.76 -10.63 9.86
C TYR A 38 -11.01 -10.38 8.54
N LYS A 39 -11.12 -9.19 7.95
CA LYS A 39 -10.32 -8.83 6.76
C LYS A 39 -8.82 -8.81 7.06
N TRP A 40 -8.41 -8.31 8.22
CA TRP A 40 -6.98 -8.30 8.60
C TRP A 40 -6.46 -9.70 8.88
N LYS A 41 -7.23 -10.55 9.58
CA LYS A 41 -6.90 -11.97 9.75
C LYS A 41 -6.67 -12.66 8.40
N ARG A 42 -7.60 -12.47 7.47
CA ARG A 42 -7.51 -13.04 6.12
C ARG A 42 -6.28 -12.51 5.38
N LEU A 43 -6.02 -11.20 5.43
CA LEU A 43 -4.84 -10.60 4.80
C LEU A 43 -3.53 -11.17 5.36
N GLN A 44 -3.44 -11.35 6.68
CA GLN A 44 -2.28 -11.94 7.33
C GLN A 44 -2.06 -13.39 6.89
N GLN A 45 -3.13 -14.19 6.80
CA GLN A 45 -3.05 -15.58 6.33
C GLN A 45 -2.64 -15.66 4.84
N GLU A 46 -3.16 -14.78 3.99
CA GLU A 46 -2.88 -14.80 2.55
C GLU A 46 -1.51 -14.22 2.19
N THR A 47 -1.01 -13.24 2.94
CA THR A 47 0.18 -12.44 2.53
C THR A 47 1.32 -12.42 3.55
N GLY A 48 1.09 -12.93 4.77
CA GLY A 48 2.03 -12.80 5.89
C GLY A 48 2.20 -11.37 6.42
N SER A 49 1.47 -10.38 5.88
CA SER A 49 1.66 -8.97 6.20
C SER A 49 0.35 -8.28 6.59
N LEU A 50 0.46 -7.32 7.51
CA LEU A 50 -0.63 -6.42 7.91
C LEU A 50 -0.54 -5.05 7.26
N ALA A 51 0.50 -4.81 6.47
CA ALA A 51 0.67 -3.57 5.73
C ALA A 51 -0.53 -3.33 4.81
N PRO A 52 -1.04 -2.09 4.71
CA PRO A 52 -1.99 -1.78 3.66
C PRO A 52 -1.37 -2.14 2.31
N ARG A 53 -2.15 -2.77 1.42
CA ARG A 53 -1.75 -2.89 0.01
C ARG A 53 -1.34 -1.51 -0.47
N ARG A 54 -0.20 -1.43 -1.16
CA ARG A 54 0.25 -0.18 -1.77
C ARG A 54 -0.90 0.35 -2.62
N VAL A 55 -1.53 1.42 -2.15
CA VAL A 55 -2.48 2.17 -2.96
C VAL A 55 -1.60 2.90 -3.97
N ARG A 56 -1.39 2.31 -5.15
CA ARG A 56 -0.91 3.09 -6.29
C ARG A 56 -2.03 4.08 -6.58
N SER A 57 -1.84 5.33 -6.19
CA SER A 57 -2.80 6.37 -6.51
C SER A 57 -2.55 6.80 -7.95
N GLY A 58 -3.57 6.64 -8.79
CA GLY A 58 -3.55 7.07 -10.19
C GLY A 58 -3.12 5.99 -11.19
N PRO A 59 -3.38 6.23 -12.49
CA PRO A 59 -2.92 5.36 -13.57
C PRO A 59 -1.40 5.26 -13.58
N SER A 60 -0.87 4.17 -14.14
CA SER A 60 0.57 4.04 -14.36
C SER A 60 1.10 5.27 -15.12
N PRO A 61 2.28 5.81 -14.77
CA PRO A 61 2.85 6.95 -15.48
C PRO A 61 2.98 6.63 -16.98
N LYS A 62 2.50 7.54 -17.84
CA LYS A 62 2.57 7.35 -19.30
C LYS A 62 4.00 7.14 -19.83
N LEU A 63 4.98 7.66 -19.10
CA LEU A 63 6.40 7.59 -19.45
C LEU A 63 7.16 6.41 -18.85
N ASP A 64 6.51 5.56 -18.01
CA ASP A 64 7.17 4.38 -17.43
C ASP A 64 7.82 3.48 -18.50
N PRO A 65 7.16 3.18 -19.65
CA PRO A 65 7.76 2.38 -20.71
C PRO A 65 9.01 3.00 -21.35
N TYR A 66 9.10 4.34 -21.35
CA TYR A 66 10.19 5.08 -22.02
C TYR A 66 11.31 5.48 -21.06
N ARG A 67 11.19 5.15 -19.78
CA ARG A 67 12.09 5.60 -18.72
C ARG A 67 13.57 5.31 -19.00
N ALA A 68 13.87 4.10 -19.48
CA ALA A 68 15.24 3.70 -19.77
C ALA A 68 15.83 4.51 -20.95
N ALA A 69 15.04 4.71 -22.01
CA ALA A 69 15.45 5.48 -23.19
C ALA A 69 15.69 6.95 -22.84
N ILE A 70 14.80 7.57 -22.04
CA ILE A 70 14.95 8.96 -21.60
C ILE A 70 16.23 9.13 -20.76
N LEU A 71 16.48 8.23 -19.81
CA LEU A 71 17.69 8.30 -18.96
C LEU A 71 18.96 8.09 -19.77
N GLN A 72 18.94 7.20 -20.77
CA GLN A 72 20.06 6.99 -21.67
C GLN A 72 20.34 8.25 -22.50
N ALA A 73 19.30 8.89 -23.05
CA ALA A 73 19.44 10.09 -23.86
C ALA A 73 20.02 11.26 -23.05
N ILE A 74 19.53 11.49 -21.83
CA ILE A 74 20.07 12.51 -20.90
C ILE A 74 21.52 12.20 -20.52
N SER A 75 21.88 10.93 -20.38
CA SER A 75 23.26 10.54 -20.09
C SER A 75 24.22 10.78 -21.25
N GLN A 76 23.74 10.75 -22.49
CA GLN A 76 24.56 11.01 -23.68
C GLN A 76 24.67 12.50 -23.98
N ASP A 77 23.57 13.24 -23.79
CA ASP A 77 23.54 14.68 -23.93
C ASP A 77 22.78 15.32 -22.75
N PRO A 78 23.50 15.88 -21.77
CA PRO A 78 22.89 16.59 -20.65
C PRO A 78 22.13 17.86 -21.04
N GLY A 79 22.34 18.38 -22.26
CA GLY A 79 21.64 19.54 -22.82
C GLY A 79 20.34 19.20 -23.55
N LEU A 80 19.99 17.92 -23.66
CA LEU A 80 18.82 17.44 -24.39
C LEU A 80 17.52 18.05 -23.84
N THR A 81 16.73 18.66 -24.72
CA THR A 81 15.46 19.28 -24.36
C THR A 81 14.27 18.33 -24.58
N LEU A 82 13.10 18.68 -24.04
CA LEU A 82 11.89 17.89 -24.25
C LEU A 82 11.41 17.88 -25.70
N GLU A 83 11.67 18.94 -26.48
CA GLU A 83 11.30 18.99 -27.90
C GLU A 83 12.17 18.02 -28.72
N ASP A 84 13.44 17.85 -28.35
CA ASP A 84 14.35 16.89 -29.00
C ASP A 84 13.94 15.42 -28.77
N LEU A 85 13.17 15.16 -27.71
CA LEU A 85 12.65 13.83 -27.36
C LEU A 85 11.27 13.51 -27.95
N ARG A 86 10.63 14.46 -28.65
CA ARG A 86 9.23 14.34 -29.11
C ARG A 86 9.06 13.83 -30.55
N THR A 87 10.16 13.51 -31.22
CA THR A 87 10.24 12.95 -32.59
C THR A 87 9.69 11.54 -32.67
#